data_AF-A0A518FIL5-F1
#
_entry.id   AF-A0A518FIL5-F1
#
_cell.length_a   1.000
_cell.length_b   1.000
_cell.length_c   1.000
_cell.angle_alpha   90.00
_cell.angle_beta   90.00
_cell.angle_gamma   90.00
#
_symmetry.space_group_name_H-M   'P 1'
#
loop_
_entity.id
_entity.type
_entity.pdbx_description
1 polymer ?
#
loop_
_entity_poly.entity_id
_entity_poly.type
_entity_poly.pdbx_seq_one_letter_code
_entity_poly.pdbx_strand_id
1 'polypeptide(L)'
;MSPQPESDSGAEQKQRQLQYCANCNSTYFQQAGREHCPVCGAHVDDVSIADLQETIVIQEVEQPGVSTASPATAEDDPIAGTDLHVYRCQSLLGRGGMGMVYLATHRDLGRQCALKILLPHLSDRDPEYVERFIHEGRAVATLNHPNIVTAHAIGEERGYRFLEMELITGRALSHVIRDDGPLTPLHATSLIAQIASGLGTAHAKGIIHQDLKLENILLSGAGVPKIADFGLAKRISAEEGGTHQHNLAGTPNYMAPELFQGGLATATSDVYSLGVCFFVLLTGQLPHRAENFNALIQEVVSQPAPSVRDLRPDIPLEISECVSLMLDKSPANRFQNGYMASLFLNAILGQVQNIEAMLHEAFGNNRKVSWKRNGHQYILEVKQSERRKQTVIIEPSEHQLHERLLLIYSTCCDAQPEYYEEALRLNAELSHGGISIREVNGESKFVMVDTFPRSSVDAEDIRKSVMAVAHHADEIEEKLTGRDLH
;
A
#
# COMPACT_ATOMS: atom_id res chain seq x y z
N MET A 1 -4.50 -60.55 47.14
CA MET A 1 -3.73 -60.53 45.88
C MET A 1 -4.26 -59.36 45.07
N SER A 2 -3.56 -58.24 45.13
CA SER A 2 -3.84 -57.05 44.32
C SER A 2 -3.03 -57.17 43.02
N PRO A 3 -3.58 -56.88 41.84
CA PRO A 3 -2.76 -56.60 40.67
C PRO A 3 -2.46 -55.10 40.61
N GLN A 4 -1.18 -54.77 40.47
CA GLN A 4 -0.67 -53.43 40.18
C GLN A 4 -1.04 -53.01 38.76
N PRO A 5 -1.16 -51.70 38.46
CA PRO A 5 -1.27 -51.22 37.10
C PRO A 5 0.13 -51.16 36.46
N GLU A 6 0.27 -51.77 35.28
CA GLU A 6 1.40 -51.56 34.39
C GLU A 6 1.38 -50.12 33.87
N SER A 7 2.51 -49.45 34.06
CA SER A 7 2.86 -48.19 33.42
C SER A 7 3.03 -48.44 31.91
N ASP A 8 2.24 -47.77 31.08
CA ASP A 8 2.64 -47.55 29.69
C ASP A 8 2.61 -46.07 29.31
N SER A 9 3.79 -45.68 28.88
CA SER A 9 4.33 -44.45 28.31
C SER A 9 3.35 -43.39 27.81
N GLY A 10 3.48 -42.18 28.38
CA GLY A 10 3.04 -40.95 27.76
C GLY A 10 3.84 -40.69 26.47
N ALA A 11 3.19 -40.88 25.32
CA ALA A 11 3.67 -40.32 24.06
C ALA A 11 3.46 -38.80 24.11
N GLU A 12 4.56 -38.06 24.32
CA GLU A 12 4.62 -36.62 24.05
C GLU A 12 4.15 -36.37 22.61
N GLN A 13 2.95 -35.80 22.46
CA GLN A 13 2.55 -35.11 21.24
C GLN A 13 3.48 -33.90 21.07
N LYS A 14 4.66 -34.10 20.46
CA LYS A 14 5.49 -33.00 19.95
C LYS A 14 4.62 -32.17 19.02
N GLN A 15 4.25 -30.97 19.48
CA GLN A 15 3.49 -29.98 18.72
C GLN A 15 4.17 -29.80 17.35
N ARG A 16 3.49 -30.22 16.29
CA ARG A 16 3.93 -29.98 14.91
C ARG A 16 3.77 -28.48 14.65
N GLN A 17 4.87 -27.74 14.72
CA GLN A 17 4.87 -26.30 14.42
C GLN A 17 4.83 -26.12 12.89
N LEU A 18 3.84 -25.38 12.40
CA LEU A 18 3.73 -25.00 11.00
C LEU A 18 4.73 -23.88 10.71
N GLN A 19 5.65 -24.11 9.79
CA GLN A 19 6.69 -23.18 9.36
C GLN A 19 6.41 -22.67 7.95
N TYR A 20 6.89 -21.47 7.65
CA TYR A 20 6.79 -20.86 6.33
C TYR A 20 8.19 -20.73 5.71
N CYS A 21 8.36 -21.20 4.48
CA CYS A 21 9.60 -20.98 3.74
C CYS A 21 9.53 -19.68 2.94
N ALA A 22 10.36 -18.71 3.32
CA ALA A 22 10.55 -17.44 2.60
C ALA A 22 11.06 -17.59 1.16
N ASN A 23 11.77 -18.68 0.85
CA ASN A 23 12.35 -18.91 -0.48
C ASN A 23 11.33 -19.45 -1.50
N CYS A 24 10.41 -20.32 -1.08
CA CYS A 24 9.45 -20.97 -1.99
C CYS A 24 7.98 -20.68 -1.64
N ASN A 25 7.75 -19.73 -0.73
CA ASN A 25 6.45 -19.29 -0.25
C ASN A 25 5.50 -20.45 0.07
N SER A 26 6.02 -21.49 0.72
CA SER A 26 5.28 -22.73 1.02
C SER A 26 5.35 -23.03 2.50
N THR A 27 4.21 -23.41 3.08
CA THR A 27 4.11 -23.82 4.48
C THR A 27 4.35 -25.32 4.64
N TYR A 28 5.05 -25.73 5.70
CA TYR A 28 5.32 -27.13 6.01
C TYR A 28 5.41 -27.34 7.51
N PHE A 29 5.13 -28.55 7.99
CA PHE A 29 5.30 -28.88 9.40
C PHE A 29 6.76 -29.19 9.72
N GLN A 30 7.33 -28.49 10.71
CA GLN A 30 8.68 -28.74 11.19
C GLN A 30 8.73 -30.09 11.92
N GLN A 31 9.60 -30.98 11.46
CA GLN A 31 9.95 -32.22 12.15
C GLN A 31 11.22 -31.99 12.97
N ALA A 32 11.31 -32.59 14.16
CA ALA A 32 12.47 -32.42 15.05
C ALA A 32 13.78 -32.79 14.32
N GLY A 33 14.75 -31.86 14.27
CA GLY A 33 16.07 -32.04 13.65
C GLY A 33 16.15 -31.72 12.15
N ARG A 34 15.12 -31.12 11.55
CA ARG A 34 15.13 -30.76 10.12
C ARG A 34 15.48 -29.28 9.93
N GLU A 35 16.72 -29.03 9.48
CA GLU A 35 17.31 -27.70 9.23
C GLU A 35 17.02 -27.14 7.83
N HIS A 36 16.30 -27.88 6.97
CA HIS A 36 16.05 -27.47 5.57
C HIS A 36 14.58 -27.60 5.18
N CYS A 37 14.09 -26.66 4.35
CA CYS A 37 12.75 -26.66 3.79
C CYS A 37 12.52 -27.93 2.95
N PRO A 38 11.44 -28.71 3.19
CA PRO A 38 11.17 -29.94 2.45
C PRO A 38 10.70 -29.71 1.01
N VAL A 39 10.33 -28.46 0.66
CA VAL A 39 9.85 -28.08 -0.67
C VAL A 39 11.01 -27.62 -1.55
N CYS A 40 11.85 -26.70 -1.07
CA CYS A 40 12.93 -26.10 -1.86
C CYS A 40 14.36 -26.36 -1.36
N GLY A 41 14.52 -26.99 -0.20
CA GLY A 41 15.84 -27.31 0.36
C GLY A 41 16.58 -26.15 1.03
N ALA A 42 15.99 -24.96 1.20
CA ALA A 42 16.63 -23.82 1.87
C ALA A 42 16.79 -24.03 3.39
N HIS A 43 17.89 -23.57 3.98
CA HIS A 43 18.18 -23.68 5.43
C HIS A 43 17.20 -22.83 6.27
N VAL A 44 16.78 -23.34 7.43
CA VAL A 44 15.67 -22.79 8.23
C VAL A 44 16.10 -21.67 9.20
N ASP A 45 17.40 -21.56 9.52
CA ASP A 45 17.87 -20.69 10.63
C ASP A 45 18.50 -19.34 10.26
N ASP A 46 18.57 -18.93 8.99
CA ASP A 46 19.09 -17.60 8.60
C ASP A 46 18.20 -16.93 7.54
N VAL A 47 16.96 -16.60 7.92
CA VAL A 47 16.20 -15.61 7.15
C VAL A 47 15.74 -14.55 8.12
N SER A 48 16.59 -13.55 8.34
CA SER A 48 16.09 -12.29 8.85
C SER A 48 15.03 -11.78 7.86
N ILE A 49 14.04 -11.03 8.33
CA ILE A 49 13.02 -10.42 7.46
C ILE A 49 13.66 -9.50 6.38
N ALA A 50 14.96 -9.18 6.50
CA ALA A 50 15.75 -8.47 5.49
C ALA A 50 16.27 -9.35 4.34
N ASP A 51 16.19 -10.69 4.41
CA ASP A 51 16.77 -11.62 3.44
C ASP A 51 15.74 -12.22 2.45
N LEU A 52 14.58 -11.59 2.29
CA LEU A 52 13.67 -11.88 1.17
C LEU A 52 14.31 -11.36 -0.13
N GLN A 53 15.13 -12.21 -0.76
CA GLN A 53 15.87 -11.92 -1.99
C GLN A 53 14.92 -11.64 -3.18
N GLU A 54 14.57 -10.36 -3.32
CA GLU A 54 14.89 -9.49 -4.46
C GLU A 54 14.51 -9.92 -5.88
N THR A 55 13.49 -9.23 -6.42
CA THR A 55 13.55 -8.70 -7.79
C THR A 55 14.30 -7.36 -7.72
N ILE A 56 15.64 -7.38 -7.70
CA ILE A 56 16.44 -6.17 -7.90
C ILE A 56 16.38 -5.79 -9.37
N VAL A 57 16.01 -4.53 -9.61
CA VAL A 57 16.31 -3.83 -10.85
C VAL A 57 17.50 -2.91 -10.57
N ILE A 58 18.47 -2.92 -11.48
CA ILE A 58 19.78 -2.28 -11.35
C ILE A 58 19.67 -0.75 -11.19
N GLN A 59 20.46 -0.20 -10.26
CA GLN A 59 20.87 1.21 -10.20
C GLN A 59 21.79 1.54 -11.38
N GLU A 60 21.44 2.60 -12.11
CA GLU A 60 22.28 3.38 -13.05
C GLU A 60 23.11 2.62 -14.09
N VAL A 61 22.69 2.74 -15.35
CA VAL A 61 23.56 2.45 -16.52
C VAL A 61 24.50 3.65 -16.70
N GLU A 62 25.66 3.63 -16.05
CA GLU A 62 26.77 4.50 -16.43
C GLU A 62 27.54 3.92 -17.62
N GLN A 63 27.71 4.76 -18.66
CA GLN A 63 28.61 4.54 -19.79
C GLN A 63 30.09 4.70 -19.37
N PRO A 64 31.06 4.25 -20.20
CA PRO A 64 32.15 3.36 -19.79
C PRO A 64 33.32 4.06 -19.08
N GLY A 65 33.70 3.53 -17.92
CA GLY A 65 34.89 3.99 -17.18
C GLY A 65 35.10 3.31 -15.83
N VAL A 66 35.40 2.00 -15.85
CA VAL A 66 36.06 1.18 -14.80
C VAL A 66 36.04 1.71 -13.34
N SER A 67 35.25 1.04 -12.48
CA SER A 67 35.74 0.48 -11.21
C SER A 67 34.75 -0.57 -10.69
N THR A 68 35.13 -1.83 -10.80
CA THR A 68 34.37 -3.02 -10.39
C THR A 68 34.25 -3.12 -8.88
N ALA A 69 33.03 -3.03 -8.35
CA ALA A 69 32.70 -3.62 -7.06
C ALA A 69 32.66 -5.16 -7.22
N SER A 70 33.29 -5.88 -6.29
CA SER A 70 33.51 -7.34 -6.36
C SER A 70 32.21 -8.12 -6.60
N PRO A 71 32.15 -9.00 -7.61
CA PRO A 71 31.02 -9.89 -7.81
C PRO A 71 31.06 -11.00 -6.76
N ALA A 72 29.90 -11.30 -6.16
CA ALA A 72 29.67 -12.65 -5.65
C ALA A 72 29.97 -13.62 -6.80
N THR A 73 30.80 -14.62 -6.52
CA THR A 73 31.47 -15.50 -7.48
C THR A 73 30.59 -15.94 -8.66
N ALA A 74 30.98 -15.53 -9.87
CA ALA A 74 30.36 -15.85 -11.15
C ALA A 74 30.54 -17.32 -11.60
N GLU A 75 30.90 -18.24 -10.71
CA GLU A 75 31.33 -19.61 -11.08
C GLU A 75 30.20 -20.65 -11.11
N ASP A 76 28.97 -20.36 -10.69
CA ASP A 76 27.86 -21.34 -10.61
C ASP A 76 26.53 -20.90 -11.29
N ASP A 77 26.51 -19.85 -12.12
CA ASP A 77 25.29 -19.46 -12.88
C ASP A 77 25.29 -20.10 -14.29
N PRO A 78 24.39 -21.06 -14.58
CA PRO A 78 24.42 -21.82 -15.83
C PRO A 78 23.99 -21.02 -17.07
N ILE A 79 23.41 -19.83 -16.91
CA ILE A 79 22.79 -19.07 -18.00
C ILE A 79 23.44 -17.70 -18.23
N ALA A 80 23.96 -17.04 -17.19
CA ALA A 80 24.61 -15.73 -17.35
C ALA A 80 25.76 -15.78 -18.37
N GLY A 81 25.78 -14.85 -19.33
CA GLY A 81 26.80 -14.79 -20.39
C GLY A 81 26.62 -15.83 -21.51
N THR A 82 25.54 -16.61 -21.50
CA THR A 82 25.21 -17.59 -22.54
C THR A 82 24.08 -17.10 -23.46
N ASP A 83 23.85 -17.86 -24.54
CA ASP A 83 22.71 -17.67 -25.42
C ASP A 83 21.65 -18.72 -25.14
N LEU A 84 20.40 -18.26 -24.96
CA LEU A 84 19.22 -19.09 -24.84
C LEU A 84 18.20 -18.68 -25.90
N HIS A 85 17.91 -19.57 -26.86
CA HIS A 85 17.10 -19.27 -28.03
C HIS A 85 17.62 -18.02 -28.78
N VAL A 86 16.79 -16.99 -28.98
CA VAL A 86 17.16 -15.71 -29.61
C VAL A 86 17.75 -14.70 -28.60
N TYR A 87 17.84 -15.05 -27.32
CA TYR A 87 18.23 -14.14 -26.25
C TYR A 87 19.71 -14.30 -25.87
N ARG A 88 20.41 -13.17 -25.77
CA ARG A 88 21.71 -13.09 -25.10
C ARG A 88 21.49 -12.77 -23.63
N CYS A 89 21.71 -13.72 -22.73
CA CYS A 89 21.57 -13.53 -21.29
C CYS A 89 22.81 -12.79 -20.77
N GLN A 90 22.63 -11.56 -20.27
CA GLN A 90 23.72 -10.67 -19.88
C GLN A 90 24.08 -10.86 -18.40
N SER A 91 23.10 -10.69 -17.51
CA SER A 91 23.30 -10.76 -16.06
C SER A 91 22.04 -11.24 -15.37
N LEU A 92 22.19 -11.84 -14.20
CA LEU A 92 21.08 -12.18 -13.31
C LEU A 92 20.52 -10.88 -12.68
N LEU A 93 19.21 -10.70 -12.72
CA LEU A 93 18.49 -9.59 -12.07
C LEU A 93 17.93 -10.00 -10.71
N GLY A 94 17.47 -11.25 -10.58
CA GLY A 94 16.90 -11.74 -9.33
C GLY A 94 16.66 -13.25 -9.33
N ARG A 95 16.53 -13.82 -8.14
CA ARG A 95 16.18 -15.22 -7.92
C ARG A 95 14.87 -15.25 -7.12
N GLY A 96 13.91 -16.06 -7.57
CA GLY A 96 12.66 -16.28 -6.83
C GLY A 96 12.33 -17.76 -6.74
N GLY A 97 11.32 -18.11 -5.93
CA GLY A 97 10.92 -19.49 -5.68
C GLY A 97 10.50 -20.30 -6.92
N MET A 98 10.24 -19.62 -8.04
CA MET A 98 9.77 -20.23 -9.29
C MET A 98 10.82 -20.13 -10.41
N GLY A 99 11.99 -19.53 -10.19
CA GLY A 99 12.98 -19.35 -11.25
C GLY A 99 13.93 -18.18 -11.07
N MET A 100 14.74 -17.95 -12.09
CA MET A 100 15.74 -16.89 -12.15
C MET A 100 15.34 -15.88 -13.22
N VAL A 101 15.49 -14.59 -12.94
CA VAL A 101 15.19 -13.52 -13.89
C VAL A 101 16.50 -12.93 -14.38
N TYR A 102 16.70 -12.90 -15.70
CA TYR A 102 17.92 -12.37 -16.33
C TYR A 102 17.62 -11.11 -17.12
N LEU A 103 18.57 -10.18 -17.10
CA LEU A 103 18.67 -9.16 -18.12
C LEU A 103 19.14 -9.85 -19.40
N ALA A 104 18.34 -9.75 -20.46
CA ALA A 104 18.68 -10.32 -21.74
C ALA A 104 18.48 -9.32 -22.87
N THR A 105 19.15 -9.57 -23.99
CA THR A 105 18.90 -8.84 -25.24
C THR A 105 18.31 -9.80 -26.26
N HIS A 106 17.11 -9.51 -26.75
CA HIS A 106 16.54 -10.21 -27.91
C HIS A 106 17.35 -9.82 -29.15
N ARG A 107 18.14 -10.76 -29.69
CA ARG A 107 19.16 -10.46 -30.71
C ARG A 107 18.57 -10.00 -32.03
N ASP A 108 17.46 -10.60 -32.47
CA ASP A 108 16.84 -10.22 -33.74
C ASP A 108 16.21 -8.82 -33.70
N LEU A 109 15.70 -8.40 -32.54
CA LEU A 109 15.05 -7.11 -32.34
C LEU A 109 16.02 -6.03 -31.79
N GLY A 110 17.20 -6.43 -31.33
CA GLY A 110 18.16 -5.54 -30.65
C GLY A 110 17.63 -4.91 -29.36
N ARG A 111 16.62 -5.52 -28.72
CA ARG A 111 15.89 -4.94 -27.59
C ARG A 111 16.24 -5.64 -26.28
N GLN A 112 16.42 -4.88 -25.20
CA GLN A 112 16.58 -5.45 -23.85
C GLN A 112 15.23 -5.91 -23.26
N CYS A 113 15.27 -7.02 -22.53
CA CYS A 113 14.11 -7.64 -21.90
C CYS A 113 14.49 -8.27 -20.56
N ALA A 114 13.49 -8.51 -19.71
CA ALA A 114 13.62 -9.39 -18.56
C ALA A 114 13.21 -10.81 -18.95
N LEU A 115 14.08 -11.79 -18.75
CA LEU A 115 13.85 -13.18 -19.13
C LEU A 115 13.74 -14.04 -17.86
N LYS A 116 12.53 -14.42 -17.49
CA LYS A 116 12.27 -15.29 -16.33
C LYS A 116 12.37 -16.75 -16.77
N ILE A 117 13.30 -17.49 -16.17
CA ILE A 117 13.66 -18.87 -16.53
C ILE A 117 13.31 -19.79 -15.36
N LEU A 118 12.52 -20.83 -15.63
CA LEU A 118 12.20 -21.87 -14.66
C LEU A 118 13.42 -22.77 -14.42
N LEU A 119 13.72 -23.07 -13.16
CA LEU A 119 14.85 -23.93 -12.79
C LEU A 119 14.61 -25.38 -13.24
N PRO A 120 15.60 -26.05 -13.87
CA PRO A 120 15.45 -27.42 -14.38
C PRO A 120 14.98 -28.44 -13.33
N HIS A 121 15.49 -28.35 -12.10
CA HIS A 121 15.12 -29.27 -11.02
C HIS A 121 13.65 -29.18 -10.57
N LEU A 122 12.95 -28.07 -10.87
CA LEU A 122 11.50 -27.95 -10.67
C LEU A 122 10.74 -28.61 -11.83
N SER A 123 11.29 -28.52 -13.05
CA SER A 123 10.71 -29.15 -14.23
C SER A 123 10.78 -30.68 -14.19
N ASP A 124 11.85 -31.24 -13.61
CA ASP A 124 12.06 -32.70 -13.54
C ASP A 124 11.27 -33.39 -12.41
N ARG A 125 10.87 -32.64 -11.37
CA ARG A 125 10.20 -33.20 -10.18
C ARG A 125 8.68 -33.13 -10.22
N ASP A 126 8.10 -32.15 -10.93
CA ASP A 126 6.65 -31.91 -10.95
C ASP A 126 6.19 -31.41 -12.34
N PRO A 127 5.74 -32.32 -13.22
CA PRO A 127 5.18 -31.96 -14.53
C PRO A 127 3.99 -30.99 -14.44
N GLU A 128 3.22 -31.02 -13.35
CA GLU A 128 2.10 -30.12 -13.12
C GLU A 128 2.57 -28.68 -12.92
N TYR A 129 3.76 -28.49 -12.33
CA TYR A 129 4.39 -27.18 -12.13
C TYR A 129 4.75 -26.49 -13.46
N VAL A 130 5.23 -27.29 -14.41
CA VAL A 130 5.57 -26.82 -15.76
C VAL A 130 4.32 -26.38 -16.52
N GLU A 131 3.26 -27.19 -16.48
CA GLU A 131 2.00 -26.83 -17.13
C GLU A 131 1.38 -25.57 -16.52
N ARG A 132 1.46 -25.40 -15.19
CA ARG A 132 1.05 -24.18 -14.49
C ARG A 132 1.81 -22.96 -14.99
N PHE A 133 3.14 -23.01 -15.02
CA PHE A 133 3.98 -21.91 -15.51
C PHE A 133 3.62 -21.47 -16.93
N ILE A 134 3.40 -22.42 -17.85
CA ILE A 134 3.00 -22.13 -19.24
C ILE A 134 1.59 -21.53 -19.28
N HIS A 135 0.65 -22.08 -18.51
CA HIS A 135 -0.73 -21.58 -18.46
C HIS A 135 -0.80 -20.15 -17.92
N GLU A 136 -0.06 -19.86 -16.85
CA GLU A 136 -0.02 -18.54 -16.22
C GLU A 136 0.74 -17.54 -17.09
N GLY A 137 1.87 -17.93 -17.69
CA GLY A 137 2.54 -17.12 -18.70
C GLY A 137 1.59 -16.73 -19.84
N ARG A 138 0.76 -17.66 -20.32
CA ARG A 138 -0.26 -17.38 -21.35
C ARG A 138 -1.34 -16.42 -20.84
N ALA A 139 -1.81 -16.61 -19.61
CA ALA A 139 -2.80 -15.73 -19.00
C ALA A 139 -2.28 -14.29 -18.89
N VAL A 140 -1.03 -14.12 -18.41
CA VAL A 140 -0.36 -12.82 -18.31
C VAL A 140 -0.11 -12.21 -19.68
N ALA A 141 0.24 -12.99 -20.70
CA ALA A 141 0.39 -12.50 -22.07
C ALA A 141 -0.92 -11.95 -22.66
N THR A 142 -2.08 -12.33 -22.12
CA THR A 142 -3.35 -11.69 -22.52
C THR A 142 -3.58 -10.33 -21.87
N LEU A 143 -2.86 -9.99 -20.81
CA LEU A 143 -3.00 -8.73 -20.09
C LEU A 143 -2.26 -7.62 -20.84
N ASN A 144 -2.98 -6.54 -21.15
CA ASN A 144 -2.39 -5.33 -21.70
C ASN A 144 -2.92 -4.14 -20.92
N HIS A 145 -2.07 -3.57 -20.08
CA HIS A 145 -2.38 -2.42 -19.25
C HIS A 145 -1.08 -1.69 -18.87
N PRO A 146 -1.05 -0.34 -18.82
CA PRO A 146 0.17 0.41 -18.50
C PRO A 146 0.78 0.02 -17.13
N ASN A 147 -0.06 -0.34 -16.17
CA ASN A 147 0.37 -0.74 -14.81
C ASN A 147 0.57 -2.25 -14.61
N ILE A 148 0.68 -3.04 -15.68
CA ILE A 148 1.04 -4.47 -15.62
C ILE A 148 2.30 -4.66 -16.45
N VAL A 149 3.24 -5.48 -15.96
CA VAL A 149 4.40 -5.91 -16.73
C VAL A 149 3.94 -6.77 -17.90
N THR A 150 4.28 -6.33 -19.11
CA THR A 150 3.92 -6.98 -20.36
C THR A 150 4.76 -8.23 -20.57
N ALA A 151 4.11 -9.38 -20.73
CA ALA A 151 4.73 -10.59 -21.24
C ALA A 151 4.69 -10.58 -22.78
N HIS A 152 5.84 -10.78 -23.42
CA HIS A 152 5.98 -10.74 -24.87
C HIS A 152 5.95 -12.13 -25.50
N ALA A 153 6.64 -13.09 -24.89
CA ALA A 153 6.80 -14.43 -25.44
C ALA A 153 7.04 -15.47 -24.35
N ILE A 154 6.65 -16.71 -24.64
CA ILE A 154 7.00 -17.90 -23.85
C ILE A 154 7.74 -18.85 -24.77
N GLY A 155 8.78 -19.51 -24.27
CA GLY A 155 9.53 -20.48 -25.05
C GLY A 155 10.19 -21.55 -24.20
N GLU A 156 10.77 -22.52 -24.90
CA GLU A 156 11.53 -23.61 -24.32
C GLU A 156 12.75 -23.87 -25.20
N GLU A 157 13.92 -23.97 -24.58
CA GLU A 157 15.19 -24.27 -25.27
C GLU A 157 16.11 -25.00 -24.31
N ARG A 158 16.73 -26.11 -24.74
CA ARG A 158 17.68 -26.89 -23.92
C ARG A 158 17.11 -27.32 -22.55
N GLY A 159 15.81 -27.59 -22.47
CA GLY A 159 15.10 -27.95 -21.24
C GLY A 159 14.79 -26.77 -20.31
N TYR A 160 15.23 -25.55 -20.63
CA TYR A 160 14.85 -24.34 -19.91
C TYR A 160 13.59 -23.75 -20.51
N ARG A 161 12.58 -23.54 -19.65
CA ARG A 161 11.38 -22.78 -20.00
C ARG A 161 11.53 -21.35 -19.57
N PHE A 162 11.14 -20.43 -20.43
CA PHE A 162 11.33 -19.01 -20.19
C PHE A 162 10.11 -18.17 -20.60
N LEU A 163 9.95 -17.05 -19.91
CA LEU A 163 8.97 -16.00 -20.18
C LEU A 163 9.74 -14.69 -20.44
N GLU A 164 9.64 -14.18 -21.66
CA GLU A 164 10.13 -12.85 -22.03
C GLU A 164 9.14 -11.79 -21.54
N MET A 165 9.62 -10.83 -20.77
CA MET A 165 8.86 -9.72 -20.23
C MET A 165 9.52 -8.39 -20.59
N GLU A 166 8.76 -7.31 -20.58
CA GLU A 166 9.34 -5.97 -20.64
C GLU A 166 10.32 -5.75 -19.47
N LEU A 167 11.45 -5.10 -19.78
CA LEU A 167 12.40 -4.69 -18.76
C LEU A 167 11.94 -3.35 -18.18
N ILE A 168 11.64 -3.32 -16.88
CA ILE A 168 11.32 -2.07 -16.18
C ILE A 168 12.61 -1.49 -15.63
N THR A 169 13.03 -0.33 -16.15
CA THR A 169 14.14 0.44 -15.61
C THR A 169 13.62 1.27 -14.43
N GLY A 170 13.89 0.84 -13.20
CA GLY A 170 13.19 1.30 -12.00
C GLY A 170 13.62 0.57 -10.74
N ARG A 171 12.83 0.61 -9.67
CA ARG A 171 13.03 -0.24 -8.47
C ARG A 171 11.70 -0.69 -7.89
N ALA A 172 11.72 -1.79 -7.14
CA ALA A 172 10.54 -2.25 -6.41
C ALA A 172 10.08 -1.21 -5.37
N LEU A 173 8.78 -1.12 -5.09
CA LEU A 173 8.25 -0.21 -4.07
C LEU A 173 8.76 -0.56 -2.67
N SER A 174 9.15 -1.82 -2.42
CA SER A 174 9.80 -2.22 -1.16
C SER A 174 11.11 -1.46 -0.94
N HIS A 175 11.91 -1.27 -2.00
CA HIS A 175 13.15 -0.49 -1.94
C HIS A 175 12.86 1.00 -1.78
N VAL A 176 11.82 1.53 -2.43
CA VAL A 176 11.39 2.92 -2.22
C VAL A 176 11.10 3.17 -0.74
N ILE A 177 10.32 2.31 -0.09
CA ILE A 177 9.98 2.49 1.33
C ILE A 177 11.17 2.27 2.26
N ARG A 178 12.04 1.31 1.96
CA ARG A 178 13.24 1.05 2.76
C ARG A 178 14.24 2.22 2.69
N ASP A 179 14.47 2.74 1.50
CA ASP A 179 15.55 3.70 1.24
C ASP A 179 15.08 5.16 1.46
N ASP A 180 13.86 5.49 1.03
CA ASP A 180 13.32 6.85 1.08
C ASP A 180 12.31 7.07 2.23
N GLY A 181 11.82 5.98 2.83
CA GLY A 181 10.81 6.02 3.86
C GLY A 181 9.36 6.14 3.33
N PRO A 182 8.40 6.43 4.22
CA PRO A 182 6.99 6.51 3.89
C PRO A 182 6.67 7.65 2.89
N LEU A 183 5.74 7.42 1.97
CA LEU A 183 5.37 8.38 0.93
C LEU A 183 4.36 9.42 1.43
N THR A 184 4.19 10.54 0.69
CA THR A 184 3.10 11.48 0.96
C THR A 184 1.74 10.85 0.68
N PRO A 185 0.66 11.25 1.37
CA PRO A 185 -0.66 10.64 1.19
C PRO A 185 -1.16 10.68 -0.25
N LEU A 186 -0.95 11.80 -0.95
CA LEU A 186 -1.34 11.95 -2.36
C LEU A 186 -0.54 11.02 -3.28
N HIS A 187 0.78 10.90 -3.07
CA HIS A 187 1.63 10.07 -3.92
C HIS A 187 1.28 8.58 -3.71
N ALA A 188 1.17 8.11 -2.47
CA ALA A 188 0.75 6.75 -2.16
C ALA A 188 -0.61 6.43 -2.77
N THR A 189 -1.61 7.31 -2.61
CA THR A 189 -2.96 7.13 -3.17
C THR A 189 -2.94 7.05 -4.70
N SER A 190 -2.13 7.89 -5.36
CA SER A 190 -1.99 7.86 -6.83
C SER A 190 -1.38 6.55 -7.34
N LEU A 191 -0.33 6.06 -6.67
CA LEU A 191 0.28 4.78 -7.05
C LEU A 191 -0.72 3.62 -6.85
N ILE A 192 -1.40 3.59 -5.71
CA ILE A 192 -2.39 2.55 -5.39
C ILE A 192 -3.59 2.59 -6.33
N ALA A 193 -4.05 3.77 -6.76
CA ALA A 193 -5.13 3.91 -7.76
C ALA A 193 -4.74 3.29 -9.11
N GLN A 194 -3.49 3.49 -9.54
CA GLN A 194 -2.93 2.92 -10.77
C GLN A 194 -2.76 1.39 -10.68
N ILE A 195 -2.24 0.90 -9.56
CA ILE A 195 -2.11 -0.54 -9.29
C ILE A 195 -3.50 -1.21 -9.26
N ALA A 196 -4.47 -0.58 -8.59
CA ALA A 196 -5.86 -1.04 -8.57
C ALA A 196 -6.47 -1.13 -9.99
N SER A 197 -6.16 -0.18 -10.88
CA SER A 197 -6.59 -0.23 -12.29
C SER A 197 -5.98 -1.44 -13.02
N GLY A 198 -4.70 -1.73 -12.80
CA GLY A 198 -4.04 -2.92 -13.33
C GLY A 198 -4.69 -4.21 -12.84
N LEU A 199 -4.90 -4.34 -11.52
CA LEU A 199 -5.63 -5.48 -10.94
C LEU A 199 -7.04 -5.61 -11.52
N GLY A 200 -7.76 -4.50 -11.70
CA GLY A 200 -9.08 -4.48 -12.33
C GLY A 200 -9.08 -5.13 -13.71
N THR A 201 -8.05 -4.87 -14.53
CA THR A 201 -7.88 -5.50 -15.84
C THR A 201 -7.69 -7.01 -15.74
N ALA A 202 -6.91 -7.48 -14.77
CA ALA A 202 -6.72 -8.91 -14.51
C ALA A 202 -8.01 -9.58 -14.00
N HIS A 203 -8.67 -8.96 -13.03
CA HIS A 203 -9.90 -9.49 -12.42
C HIS A 203 -11.03 -9.61 -13.45
N ALA A 204 -11.13 -8.67 -14.39
CA ALA A 204 -12.12 -8.72 -15.48
C ALA A 204 -11.93 -9.93 -16.42
N LYS A 205 -10.73 -10.52 -16.42
CA LYS A 205 -10.40 -11.76 -17.16
C LYS A 205 -10.37 -13.00 -16.28
N GLY A 206 -10.83 -12.89 -15.02
CA GLY A 206 -10.83 -13.98 -14.04
C GLY A 206 -9.44 -14.34 -13.51
N ILE A 207 -8.44 -13.46 -13.68
CA ILE A 207 -7.09 -13.67 -13.18
C ILE A 207 -6.96 -12.96 -11.83
N ILE A 208 -6.58 -13.72 -10.81
CA ILE A 208 -6.28 -13.24 -9.44
C ILE A 208 -4.77 -13.31 -9.25
N HIS A 209 -4.17 -12.28 -8.68
CA HIS A 209 -2.72 -12.18 -8.48
C HIS A 209 -2.21 -13.10 -7.36
N GLN A 210 -2.89 -13.15 -6.21
CA GLN A 210 -2.62 -14.04 -5.06
C GLN A 210 -1.33 -13.82 -4.25
N ASP A 211 -0.34 -13.09 -4.77
CA ASP A 211 0.91 -12.73 -4.06
C ASP A 211 1.28 -11.25 -4.32
N LEU A 212 0.28 -10.38 -4.25
CA LEU A 212 0.52 -8.95 -4.42
C LEU A 212 1.22 -8.38 -3.17
N LYS A 213 2.38 -7.76 -3.37
CA LYS A 213 3.23 -7.18 -2.34
C LYS A 213 4.15 -6.12 -2.94
N LEU A 214 4.80 -5.31 -2.09
CA LEU A 214 5.63 -4.20 -2.56
C LEU A 214 6.84 -4.65 -3.41
N GLU A 215 7.33 -5.86 -3.20
CA GLU A 215 8.41 -6.48 -3.98
C GLU A 215 7.97 -6.81 -5.41
N ASN A 216 6.68 -7.05 -5.62
CA ASN A 216 6.09 -7.37 -6.93
C ASN A 216 5.52 -6.13 -7.63
N ILE A 217 5.72 -4.94 -7.09
CA ILE A 217 5.31 -3.67 -7.70
C ILE A 217 6.56 -2.86 -8.04
N LEU A 218 6.86 -2.75 -9.32
CA LEU A 218 8.02 -2.03 -9.85
C LEU A 218 7.64 -0.59 -10.19
N LEU A 219 8.41 0.38 -9.70
CA LEU A 219 8.27 1.78 -10.05
C LEU A 219 9.29 2.12 -11.15
N SER A 220 8.80 2.40 -12.35
CA SER A 220 9.65 2.83 -13.48
C SER A 220 10.33 4.18 -13.19
N GLY A 221 11.39 4.50 -13.93
CA GLY A 221 12.07 5.80 -13.86
C GLY A 221 11.18 7.00 -14.21
N ALA A 222 10.04 6.77 -14.88
CA ALA A 222 9.02 7.78 -15.14
C ALA A 222 7.99 7.92 -13.98
N GLY A 223 8.16 7.19 -12.88
CA GLY A 223 7.24 7.20 -11.74
C GLY A 223 5.96 6.40 -11.95
N VAL A 224 5.88 5.55 -12.98
CA VAL A 224 4.71 4.70 -13.24
C VAL A 224 4.88 3.35 -12.54
N PRO A 225 3.94 2.92 -11.66
CA PRO A 225 3.98 1.61 -11.02
C PRO A 225 3.49 0.52 -11.98
N LYS A 226 4.16 -0.63 -11.94
CA LYS A 226 3.84 -1.82 -12.73
C LYS A 226 3.84 -3.08 -11.88
N ILE A 227 2.78 -3.84 -12.00
CA ILE A 227 2.59 -5.11 -11.31
C ILE A 227 3.36 -6.19 -12.08
N ALA A 228 4.29 -6.85 -11.39
CA ALA A 228 5.02 -8.00 -11.88
C ALA A 228 4.48 -9.29 -11.23
N ASP A 229 4.88 -10.45 -11.76
CA ASP A 229 4.68 -11.75 -11.11
C ASP A 229 3.21 -12.08 -10.73
N PHE A 230 2.30 -11.87 -11.68
CA PHE A 230 0.95 -12.45 -11.60
C PHE A 230 1.06 -13.97 -11.42
N GLY A 231 0.74 -14.41 -10.20
CA GLY A 231 0.73 -15.79 -9.69
C GLY A 231 1.24 -16.86 -10.65
N LEU A 232 2.57 -16.95 -10.83
CA LEU A 232 3.25 -17.97 -11.65
C LEU A 232 3.35 -19.38 -10.99
N ALA A 233 2.54 -19.60 -9.95
CA ALA A 233 2.00 -20.89 -9.56
C ALA A 233 1.04 -20.63 -8.41
N LYS A 234 -0.21 -21.07 -8.55
CA LYS A 234 -0.92 -21.96 -7.60
C LYS A 234 -2.42 -21.86 -7.82
N ARG A 235 -2.91 -22.58 -8.82
CA ARG A 235 -4.28 -23.09 -8.72
C ARG A 235 -4.36 -24.05 -7.55
N ILE A 236 -5.32 -23.75 -6.70
CA ILE A 236 -5.95 -24.66 -5.75
C ILE A 236 -6.41 -25.87 -6.55
N SER A 237 -5.76 -27.01 -6.38
CA SER A 237 -6.31 -28.29 -6.81
C SER A 237 -7.59 -28.50 -6.01
N ALA A 238 -8.74 -28.17 -6.61
CA ALA A 238 -10.01 -28.72 -6.21
C ALA A 238 -10.04 -30.16 -6.72
N GLU A 239 -9.32 -31.06 -6.03
CA GLU A 239 -9.66 -32.48 -6.10
C GLU A 239 -10.84 -32.71 -5.16
N GLU A 240 -11.96 -33.06 -5.76
CA GLU A 240 -13.12 -33.61 -5.07
C GLU A 240 -12.67 -34.88 -4.31
N GLY A 241 -12.63 -34.82 -2.98
CA GLY A 241 -12.66 -36.02 -2.14
C GLY A 241 -11.47 -36.32 -1.23
N GLY A 242 -10.57 -35.37 -0.95
CA GLY A 242 -9.49 -35.54 0.03
C GLY A 242 -9.42 -34.40 1.03
N THR A 243 -9.20 -34.68 2.31
CA THR A 243 -9.09 -33.71 3.42
C THR A 243 -8.31 -32.45 3.02
N HIS A 244 -9.04 -31.35 2.86
CA HIS A 244 -8.58 -30.05 2.35
C HIS A 244 -7.52 -29.42 3.26
N GLN A 245 -6.24 -29.56 2.92
CA GLN A 245 -5.19 -28.62 3.32
C GLN A 245 -4.77 -27.85 2.07
N HIS A 246 -5.39 -26.69 1.86
CA HIS A 246 -4.94 -25.73 0.87
C HIS A 246 -3.52 -25.29 1.25
N ASN A 247 -2.54 -25.55 0.38
CA ASN A 247 -1.17 -25.08 0.58
C ASN A 247 -1.19 -23.55 0.69
N LEU A 248 -0.97 -23.02 1.90
CA LEU A 248 -0.85 -21.59 2.14
C LEU A 248 0.29 -21.05 1.29
N ALA A 249 -0.04 -20.07 0.47
CA ALA A 249 0.80 -19.60 -0.61
C ALA A 249 0.73 -18.09 -0.72
N GLY A 250 1.90 -17.46 -0.72
CA GLY A 250 2.05 -16.01 -0.71
C GLY A 250 2.80 -15.54 0.53
N THR A 251 3.16 -14.26 0.55
CA THR A 251 3.87 -13.66 1.69
C THR A 251 2.86 -13.37 2.82
N PRO A 252 2.92 -14.08 3.97
CA PRO A 252 1.84 -14.09 4.96
C PRO A 252 1.40 -12.71 5.46
N ASN A 253 2.33 -11.77 5.53
CA ASN A 253 2.07 -10.40 5.98
C ASN A 253 1.12 -9.60 5.08
N TYR A 254 0.95 -10.02 3.81
CA TYR A 254 0.05 -9.37 2.84
C TYR A 254 -1.23 -10.18 2.60
N MET A 255 -1.30 -11.40 3.12
CA MET A 255 -2.35 -12.36 2.80
C MET A 255 -3.68 -12.00 3.47
N ALA A 256 -4.77 -12.16 2.72
CA ALA A 256 -6.12 -11.89 3.21
C ALA A 256 -6.57 -12.91 4.29
N PRO A 257 -7.34 -12.48 5.32
CA PRO A 257 -7.79 -13.33 6.43
C PRO A 257 -8.48 -14.63 6.00
N GLU A 258 -9.32 -14.56 4.95
CA GLU A 258 -10.08 -15.70 4.45
C GLU A 258 -9.18 -16.84 3.93
N LEU A 259 -7.97 -16.53 3.47
CA LEU A 259 -7.03 -17.52 2.95
C LEU A 259 -6.43 -18.38 4.08
N PHE A 260 -6.20 -17.79 5.24
CA PHE A 260 -5.78 -18.52 6.44
C PHE A 260 -6.87 -19.45 6.98
N GLN A 261 -8.13 -19.18 6.63
CA GLN A 261 -9.29 -19.99 7.01
C GLN A 261 -9.62 -21.07 5.97
N GLY A 262 -8.81 -21.22 4.91
CA GLY A 262 -9.03 -22.18 3.83
C GLY A 262 -10.00 -21.71 2.75
N GLY A 263 -10.33 -20.42 2.73
CA GLY A 263 -11.10 -19.81 1.64
C GLY A 263 -10.33 -19.77 0.32
N LEU A 264 -11.06 -19.63 -0.78
CA LEU A 264 -10.46 -19.45 -2.11
C LEU A 264 -10.02 -17.99 -2.31
N ALA A 265 -8.88 -17.79 -2.95
CA ALA A 265 -8.46 -16.44 -3.35
C ALA A 265 -9.40 -15.87 -4.42
N THR A 266 -9.82 -14.63 -4.21
CA THR A 266 -10.70 -13.90 -5.13
C THR A 266 -10.18 -12.48 -5.34
N ALA A 267 -10.87 -11.71 -6.19
CA ALA A 267 -10.55 -10.31 -6.44
C ALA A 267 -10.49 -9.45 -5.16
N THR A 268 -11.29 -9.77 -4.14
CA THR A 268 -11.30 -9.07 -2.85
C THR A 268 -10.11 -9.44 -1.96
N SER A 269 -9.46 -10.59 -2.22
CA SER A 269 -8.21 -10.99 -1.56
C SER A 269 -7.01 -10.18 -2.10
N ASP A 270 -6.98 -9.90 -3.42
CA ASP A 270 -6.01 -8.99 -4.01
C ASP A 270 -6.22 -7.54 -3.53
N VAL A 271 -7.48 -7.11 -3.37
CA VAL A 271 -7.81 -5.80 -2.78
C VAL A 271 -7.29 -5.67 -1.35
N TYR A 272 -7.39 -6.74 -0.54
CA TYR A 272 -6.81 -6.74 0.81
C TYR A 272 -5.28 -6.61 0.76
N SER A 273 -4.63 -7.39 -0.09
CA SER A 273 -3.17 -7.34 -0.27
C SER A 273 -2.70 -5.95 -0.73
N LEU A 274 -3.49 -5.30 -1.61
CA LEU A 274 -3.28 -3.92 -2.01
C LEU A 274 -3.49 -2.94 -0.85
N GLY A 275 -4.46 -3.19 0.02
CA GLY A 275 -4.68 -2.43 1.26
C GLY A 275 -3.48 -2.50 2.20
N VAL A 276 -2.85 -3.68 2.33
CA VAL A 276 -1.62 -3.85 3.10
C VAL A 276 -0.49 -3.04 2.46
N CYS A 277 -0.33 -3.11 1.13
CA CYS A 277 0.64 -2.28 0.41
C CYS A 277 0.38 -0.78 0.67
N PHE A 278 -0.86 -0.33 0.60
CA PHE A 278 -1.23 1.06 0.82
C PHE A 278 -0.90 1.52 2.25
N PHE A 279 -1.21 0.70 3.24
CA PHE A 279 -0.85 0.93 4.64
C PHE A 279 0.67 1.10 4.80
N VAL A 280 1.47 0.21 4.21
CA VAL A 280 2.94 0.28 4.28
C VAL A 280 3.47 1.52 3.56
N LEU A 281 2.95 1.86 2.38
CA LEU A 281 3.37 3.08 1.67
C LEU A 281 3.10 4.34 2.50
N LEU A 282 2.02 4.34 3.28
CA LEU A 282 1.60 5.44 4.14
C LEU A 282 2.26 5.44 5.53
N THR A 283 2.89 4.38 5.99
CA THR A 283 3.38 4.33 7.39
C THR A 283 4.80 3.82 7.53
N GLY A 284 5.33 3.14 6.50
CA GLY A 284 6.57 2.39 6.55
C GLY A 284 6.48 1.10 7.38
N GLN A 285 5.28 0.74 7.86
CA GLN A 285 5.07 -0.38 8.76
C GLN A 285 4.00 -1.33 8.23
N LEU A 286 4.05 -2.59 8.65
CA LEU A 286 2.99 -3.55 8.34
C LEU A 286 1.81 -3.34 9.29
N PRO A 287 0.55 -3.54 8.85
CA PRO A 287 -0.62 -3.40 9.70
C PRO A 287 -0.66 -4.45 10.83
N HIS A 288 -0.13 -5.65 10.56
CA HIS A 288 -0.01 -6.72 11.54
C HIS A 288 1.41 -7.26 11.55
N ARG A 289 1.95 -7.49 12.75
CA ARG A 289 3.28 -8.10 12.98
C ARG A 289 3.17 -9.07 14.13
N ALA A 290 3.85 -10.20 14.03
CA ALA A 290 3.92 -11.18 15.10
C ALA A 290 5.26 -11.90 15.10
N GLU A 291 5.63 -12.45 16.25
CA GLU A 291 6.92 -13.15 16.46
C GLU A 291 6.98 -14.51 15.75
N ASN A 292 5.83 -15.10 15.41
CA ASN A 292 5.76 -16.37 14.71
C ASN A 292 4.51 -16.47 13.83
N PHE A 293 4.53 -17.46 12.93
CA PHE A 293 3.50 -17.64 11.91
C PHE A 293 2.09 -17.86 12.49
N ASN A 294 1.95 -18.69 13.54
CA ASN A 294 0.64 -18.94 14.16
C ASN A 294 0.09 -17.66 14.82
N ALA A 295 0.94 -16.88 15.48
CA ALA A 295 0.55 -15.60 16.07
C ALA A 295 0.13 -14.60 14.98
N LEU A 296 0.83 -14.56 13.84
CA LEU A 296 0.46 -13.72 12.70
C LEU A 296 -0.93 -14.08 12.16
N ILE A 297 -1.22 -15.38 12.03
CA ILE A 297 -2.55 -15.84 11.61
C ILE A 297 -3.62 -15.33 12.57
N GLN A 298 -3.41 -15.50 13.87
CA GLN A 298 -4.38 -15.06 14.88
C GLN A 298 -4.60 -13.54 14.83
N GLU A 299 -3.52 -12.78 14.65
CA GLU A 299 -3.53 -11.33 14.52
C GLU A 299 -4.33 -10.89 13.27
N VAL A 300 -3.97 -11.42 12.10
CA VAL A 300 -4.63 -11.09 10.82
C VAL A 300 -6.09 -11.52 10.80
N VAL A 301 -6.45 -12.64 11.42
CA VAL A 301 -7.84 -13.14 11.42
C VAL A 301 -8.71 -12.42 12.45
N SER A 302 -8.15 -12.06 13.61
CA SER A 302 -8.96 -11.67 14.78
C SER A 302 -8.87 -10.19 15.14
N GLN A 303 -7.74 -9.52 14.90
CA GLN A 303 -7.54 -8.13 15.30
C GLN A 303 -7.82 -7.18 14.14
N PRO A 304 -8.60 -6.09 14.32
CA PRO A 304 -8.75 -5.08 13.28
C PRO A 304 -7.38 -4.47 12.93
N ALA A 305 -7.19 -4.08 11.66
CA ALA A 305 -5.98 -3.34 11.29
C ALA A 305 -5.97 -1.98 12.02
N PRO A 306 -4.82 -1.53 12.53
CA PRO A 306 -4.71 -0.21 13.16
C PRO A 306 -5.06 0.91 12.16
N SER A 307 -5.45 2.08 12.67
CA SER A 307 -5.66 3.22 11.79
C SER A 307 -4.32 3.76 11.32
N VAL A 308 -4.19 4.08 10.03
CA VAL A 308 -2.98 4.77 9.53
C VAL A 308 -2.79 6.14 10.20
N ARG A 309 -3.86 6.76 10.72
CA ARG A 309 -3.82 8.03 11.43
C ARG A 309 -3.30 7.93 12.86
N ASP A 310 -3.35 6.75 13.47
CA ASP A 310 -2.72 6.52 14.78
C ASP A 310 -1.20 6.62 14.67
N LEU A 311 -0.65 6.23 13.52
CA LEU A 311 0.77 6.29 13.20
C LEU A 311 1.17 7.62 12.53
N ARG A 312 0.27 8.19 11.73
CA ARG A 312 0.51 9.41 10.97
C ARG A 312 -0.75 10.30 10.90
N PRO A 313 -0.95 11.20 11.90
CA PRO A 313 -2.17 12.02 12.00
C PRO A 313 -2.42 12.94 10.80
N ASP A 314 -1.37 13.28 10.04
CA ASP A 314 -1.39 14.09 8.82
C ASP A 314 -1.96 13.36 7.58
N ILE A 315 -2.41 12.11 7.67
CA ILE A 315 -3.06 11.36 6.57
C ILE A 315 -4.56 11.65 6.49
N PRO A 316 -5.12 12.01 5.30
CA PRO A 316 -6.52 12.41 5.18
C PRO A 316 -7.47 11.33 5.64
N LEU A 317 -8.56 11.74 6.31
CA LEU A 317 -9.53 10.78 6.79
C LEU A 317 -10.04 9.92 5.63
N GLU A 318 -10.28 10.50 4.47
CA GLU A 318 -10.79 9.77 3.30
C GLU A 318 -9.80 8.70 2.82
N ILE A 319 -8.49 9.01 2.92
CA ILE A 319 -7.43 8.05 2.63
C ILE A 319 -7.41 6.97 3.71
N SER A 320 -7.52 7.34 4.98
CA SER A 320 -7.55 6.41 6.12
C SER A 320 -8.74 5.44 6.04
N GLU A 321 -9.94 5.95 5.79
CA GLU A 321 -11.17 5.16 5.62
C GLU A 321 -11.04 4.22 4.41
N CYS A 322 -10.43 4.69 3.31
CA CYS A 322 -10.18 3.84 2.16
C CYS A 322 -9.25 2.67 2.52
N VAL A 323 -8.18 2.91 3.26
CA VAL A 323 -7.28 1.84 3.75
C VAL A 323 -8.05 0.87 4.64
N SER A 324 -8.85 1.36 5.58
CA SER A 324 -9.68 0.53 6.46
C SER A 324 -10.68 -0.34 5.67
N LEU A 325 -11.34 0.22 4.65
CA LEU A 325 -12.24 -0.52 3.77
C LEU A 325 -11.54 -1.63 3.00
N MET A 326 -10.31 -1.38 2.51
CA MET A 326 -9.51 -2.40 1.81
C MET A 326 -9.06 -3.51 2.77
N LEU A 327 -8.80 -3.17 4.04
CA LEU A 327 -8.31 -4.08 5.09
C LEU A 327 -9.43 -4.71 5.95
N ASP A 328 -10.71 -4.54 5.58
CA ASP A 328 -11.82 -5.16 6.30
C ASP A 328 -11.66 -6.69 6.32
N LYS A 329 -11.99 -7.32 7.45
CA LYS A 329 -11.85 -8.78 7.59
C LYS A 329 -12.84 -9.53 6.71
N SER A 330 -14.03 -8.97 6.49
CA SER A 330 -15.05 -9.53 5.61
C SER A 330 -14.78 -9.13 4.16
N PRO A 331 -14.57 -10.10 3.24
CA PRO A 331 -14.41 -9.81 1.82
C PRO A 331 -15.59 -9.05 1.21
N ALA A 332 -16.80 -9.21 1.77
CA ALA A 332 -18.01 -8.54 1.30
C ALA A 332 -18.03 -7.03 1.60
N ASN A 333 -17.26 -6.58 2.60
CA ASN A 333 -17.17 -5.16 2.98
C ASN A 333 -16.08 -4.41 2.20
N ARG A 334 -15.20 -5.14 1.49
CA ARG A 334 -14.15 -4.57 0.65
C ARG A 334 -14.70 -4.14 -0.71
N PHE A 335 -13.89 -3.43 -1.48
CA PHE A 335 -14.14 -3.26 -2.91
C PHE A 335 -14.14 -4.62 -3.62
N GLN A 336 -15.15 -4.85 -4.46
CA GLN A 336 -15.36 -6.17 -5.07
C GLN A 336 -14.33 -6.53 -6.15
N ASN A 337 -13.59 -5.54 -6.67
CA ASN A 337 -12.48 -5.74 -7.60
C ASN A 337 -11.59 -4.48 -7.69
N GLY A 338 -10.48 -4.59 -8.42
CA GLY A 338 -9.53 -3.50 -8.60
C GLY A 338 -10.12 -2.26 -9.29
N TYR A 339 -11.08 -2.39 -10.22
CA TYR A 339 -11.71 -1.23 -10.85
C TYR A 339 -12.52 -0.41 -9.85
N MET A 340 -13.31 -1.06 -8.99
CA MET A 340 -14.05 -0.37 -7.94
C MET A 340 -13.12 0.36 -6.97
N ALA A 341 -12.03 -0.29 -6.55
CA ALA A 341 -11.01 0.34 -5.72
C ALA A 341 -10.37 1.55 -6.43
N SER A 342 -9.99 1.40 -7.70
CA SER A 342 -9.37 2.47 -8.50
C SER A 342 -10.29 3.68 -8.66
N LEU A 343 -11.57 3.47 -8.96
CA LEU A 343 -12.56 4.55 -9.08
C LEU A 343 -12.70 5.32 -7.77
N PHE A 344 -12.77 4.62 -6.64
CA PHE A 344 -12.89 5.25 -5.32
C PHE A 344 -11.64 6.06 -4.96
N LEU A 345 -10.44 5.50 -5.18
CA LEU A 345 -9.16 6.19 -4.95
C LEU A 345 -9.02 7.44 -5.83
N ASN A 346 -9.44 7.37 -7.09
CA ASN A 346 -9.43 8.54 -7.99
C ASN A 346 -10.42 9.62 -7.54
N ALA A 347 -11.59 9.23 -7.00
CA ALA A 347 -12.53 10.18 -6.41
C ALA A 347 -11.92 10.91 -5.19
N ILE A 348 -11.18 10.18 -4.33
CA ILE A 348 -10.44 10.78 -3.21
C ILE A 348 -9.39 11.78 -3.72
N LEU A 349 -8.58 11.38 -4.71
CA LEU A 349 -7.56 12.26 -5.30
C LEU A 349 -8.17 13.56 -5.84
N GLY A 350 -9.28 13.45 -6.58
CA GLY A 350 -9.99 14.62 -7.11
C GLY A 350 -10.49 15.55 -6.00
N GLN A 351 -11.06 15.00 -4.92
CA GLN A 351 -11.55 15.82 -3.79
C GLN A 351 -10.42 16.56 -3.05
N VAL A 352 -9.28 15.91 -2.82
CA VAL A 352 -8.14 16.56 -2.14
C VAL A 352 -7.53 17.64 -3.03
N GLN A 353 -7.35 17.36 -4.32
CA GLN A 353 -6.80 18.34 -5.28
C GLN A 353 -7.73 19.54 -5.49
N ASN A 354 -9.06 19.34 -5.45
CA ASN A 354 -10.02 20.43 -5.65
C ASN A 354 -9.92 21.51 -4.56
N ILE A 355 -9.64 21.15 -3.30
CA ILE A 355 -9.47 22.16 -2.24
C ILE A 355 -8.23 23.05 -2.48
N GLU A 356 -7.10 22.45 -2.82
CA GLU A 356 -5.89 23.21 -3.16
C GLU A 356 -6.11 24.10 -4.38
N ALA A 357 -6.79 23.60 -5.42
CA ALA A 357 -7.16 24.38 -6.59
C ALA A 357 -8.06 25.57 -6.22
N MET A 358 -9.10 25.35 -5.40
CA MET A 358 -9.97 26.43 -4.92
C MET A 358 -9.21 27.46 -4.09
N LEU A 359 -8.21 27.05 -3.29
CA LEU A 359 -7.36 27.98 -2.53
C LEU A 359 -6.43 28.79 -3.44
N HIS A 360 -5.88 28.16 -4.49
CA HIS A 360 -5.10 28.86 -5.50
C HIS A 360 -5.97 29.84 -6.30
N GLU A 361 -7.19 29.48 -6.66
CA GLU A 361 -8.14 30.38 -7.31
C GLU A 361 -8.56 31.54 -6.40
N ALA A 362 -8.87 31.25 -5.13
CA ALA A 362 -9.29 32.23 -4.14
C ALA A 362 -8.18 33.23 -3.75
N PHE A 363 -6.93 32.76 -3.62
CA PHE A 363 -5.84 33.53 -2.99
C PHE A 363 -4.52 33.58 -3.77
N GLY A 364 -4.39 32.89 -4.90
CA GLY A 364 -3.12 32.81 -5.64
C GLY A 364 -2.52 34.16 -6.04
N ASN A 365 -3.37 35.17 -6.25
CA ASN A 365 -2.96 36.54 -6.56
C ASN A 365 -3.08 37.52 -5.38
N ASN A 366 -3.49 37.05 -4.20
CA ASN A 366 -3.79 37.90 -3.06
C ASN A 366 -2.58 38.04 -2.12
N ARG A 367 -1.88 39.18 -2.18
CA ARG A 367 -0.72 39.47 -1.32
C ARG A 367 -1.03 39.58 0.17
N LYS A 368 -2.31 39.67 0.55
CA LYS A 368 -2.74 39.74 1.95
C LYS A 368 -2.92 38.36 2.58
N VAL A 369 -3.05 37.30 1.79
CA VAL A 369 -3.30 35.95 2.29
C VAL A 369 -2.19 35.03 1.85
N SER A 370 -1.48 34.42 2.80
CA SER A 370 -0.55 33.33 2.53
C SER A 370 -1.03 32.09 3.23
N TRP A 371 -0.84 30.93 2.64
CA TRP A 371 -1.33 29.69 3.22
C TRP A 371 -0.33 28.56 3.09
N LYS A 372 -0.43 27.62 4.01
CA LYS A 372 0.34 26.38 4.01
C LYS A 372 -0.57 25.24 4.41
N ARG A 373 -0.28 24.07 3.88
CA ARG A 373 -0.95 22.83 4.29
C ARG A 373 -0.25 22.25 5.52
N ASN A 374 -1.02 21.80 6.50
CA ASN A 374 -0.57 21.07 7.68
C ASN A 374 -1.52 19.89 7.92
N GLY A 375 -1.16 18.70 7.44
CA GLY A 375 -2.08 17.55 7.41
C GLY A 375 -3.32 17.81 6.53
N HIS A 376 -4.51 17.77 7.14
CA HIS A 376 -5.81 18.07 6.48
C HIS A 376 -6.23 19.50 6.59
N GLN A 377 -5.52 20.24 7.43
CA GLN A 377 -5.80 21.62 7.67
C GLN A 377 -5.01 22.46 6.69
N TYR A 378 -5.67 23.46 6.14
CA TYR A 378 -5.02 24.55 5.44
C TYR A 378 -4.97 25.72 6.42
N ILE A 379 -3.77 26.17 6.74
CA ILE A 379 -3.54 27.27 7.67
C ILE A 379 -3.24 28.50 6.83
N LEU A 380 -4.14 29.48 6.89
CA LEU A 380 -4.09 30.73 6.15
C LEU A 380 -3.73 31.86 7.13
N GLU A 381 -2.66 32.59 6.83
CA GLU A 381 -2.36 33.88 7.45
C GLU A 381 -3.00 35.01 6.63
N VAL A 382 -3.96 35.71 7.24
CA VAL A 382 -4.70 36.82 6.63
C VAL A 382 -4.20 38.14 7.22
N LYS A 383 -3.61 39.00 6.40
CA LYS A 383 -3.17 40.36 6.77
C LYS A 383 -4.34 41.34 6.69
N GLN A 384 -4.73 41.90 7.83
CA GLN A 384 -5.85 42.86 7.90
C GLN A 384 -5.37 44.31 7.80
N SER A 385 -4.34 44.69 8.57
CA SER A 385 -3.71 46.03 8.59
C SER A 385 -2.18 45.93 8.58
N GLU A 386 -1.44 47.05 8.46
CA GLU A 386 0.03 47.03 8.23
C GLU A 386 0.87 46.30 9.30
N ARG A 387 0.28 45.90 10.43
CA ARG A 387 0.97 45.11 11.47
C ARG A 387 0.21 43.87 11.98
N ARG A 388 -1.03 43.63 11.54
CA ARG A 388 -1.94 42.63 12.14
C ARG A 388 -2.16 41.43 11.23
N LYS A 389 -2.11 40.23 11.79
CA LYS A 389 -2.30 38.95 11.08
C LYS A 389 -3.25 38.07 11.86
N GLN A 390 -4.25 37.53 11.16
CA GLN A 390 -5.17 36.56 11.72
C GLN A 390 -4.96 35.18 11.09
N THR A 391 -5.06 34.13 11.90
CA THR A 391 -4.86 32.76 11.43
C THR A 391 -6.21 32.08 11.22
N VAL A 392 -6.54 31.79 9.96
CA VAL A 392 -7.74 31.05 9.57
C VAL A 392 -7.35 29.61 9.24
N ILE A 393 -8.10 28.66 9.75
CA ILE A 393 -7.93 27.23 9.51
C ILE A 393 -9.10 26.73 8.68
N ILE A 394 -8.79 26.07 7.58
CA ILE A 394 -9.76 25.33 6.76
C ILE A 394 -9.53 23.84 7.01
N GLU A 395 -10.58 23.13 7.39
CA GLU A 395 -10.54 21.73 7.80
C GLU A 395 -11.72 20.97 7.20
N PRO A 396 -11.49 19.90 6.41
CA PRO A 396 -12.58 19.01 6.00
C PRO A 396 -13.08 18.22 7.21
N SER A 397 -14.41 18.09 7.35
CA SER A 397 -15.03 17.33 8.43
C SER A 397 -14.86 15.83 8.25
N GLU A 398 -14.86 15.13 9.37
CA GLU A 398 -14.68 13.68 9.48
C GLU A 398 -15.97 12.86 9.37
N HIS A 399 -17.03 13.42 8.75
CA HIS A 399 -18.37 12.81 8.72
C HIS A 399 -18.58 11.86 7.52
N GLN A 400 -19.64 11.02 7.61
CA GLN A 400 -20.03 10.08 6.55
C GLN A 400 -20.22 10.78 5.18
N LEU A 401 -20.13 10.02 4.07
CA LEU A 401 -20.14 10.50 2.68
C LEU A 401 -21.18 11.59 2.31
N HIS A 402 -22.35 11.61 2.97
CA HIS A 402 -23.45 12.57 2.71
C HIS A 402 -23.45 13.80 3.65
N GLU A 403 -22.59 13.82 4.67
CA GLU A 403 -22.43 14.90 5.65
C GLU A 403 -21.02 15.52 5.58
N ARG A 404 -20.32 15.37 4.46
CA ARG A 404 -18.97 15.91 4.28
C ARG A 404 -19.00 17.44 4.21
N LEU A 405 -18.52 18.07 5.27
CA LEU A 405 -18.46 19.52 5.44
C LEU A 405 -17.02 20.02 5.31
N LEU A 406 -16.87 21.29 4.98
CA LEU A 406 -15.63 22.05 5.01
C LEU A 406 -15.83 23.12 6.09
N LEU A 407 -15.07 23.02 7.17
CA LEU A 407 -15.09 24.01 8.24
C LEU A 407 -14.02 25.06 7.94
N ILE A 408 -14.39 26.33 8.09
CA ILE A 408 -13.48 27.47 7.96
C ILE A 408 -13.61 28.25 9.27
N TYR A 409 -12.55 28.31 10.07
CA TYR A 409 -12.63 28.92 11.39
C TYR A 409 -11.38 29.71 11.78
N SER A 410 -11.54 30.67 12.69
CA SER A 410 -10.45 31.47 13.27
C SER A 410 -10.63 31.58 14.77
N THR A 411 -9.52 31.53 15.51
CA THR A 411 -9.52 31.69 16.95
C THR A 411 -9.83 33.13 17.34
N CYS A 412 -10.75 33.33 18.28
CA CYS A 412 -11.06 34.64 18.85
C CYS A 412 -10.27 34.85 20.15
N CYS A 413 -10.56 34.06 21.20
CA CYS A 413 -9.92 34.19 22.51
C CYS A 413 -10.06 32.90 23.35
N ASP A 414 -9.49 32.89 24.55
CA ASP A 414 -9.67 31.79 25.52
C ASP A 414 -11.14 31.61 25.90
N ALA A 415 -11.62 30.37 25.89
CA ALA A 415 -12.96 30.02 26.33
C ALA A 415 -13.04 30.01 27.87
N GLN A 416 -13.06 31.19 28.47
CA GLN A 416 -13.25 31.37 29.91
C GLN A 416 -14.75 31.41 30.27
N PRO A 417 -15.19 30.76 31.37
CA PRO A 417 -16.60 30.73 31.78
C PRO A 417 -17.27 32.10 31.91
N GLU A 418 -16.49 33.13 32.26
CA GLU A 418 -16.96 34.53 32.37
C GLU A 418 -17.46 35.13 31.04
N TYR A 419 -17.03 34.59 29.90
CA TYR A 419 -17.43 35.08 28.57
C TYR A 419 -18.60 34.28 27.96
N TYR A 420 -19.07 33.20 28.59
CA TYR A 420 -20.01 32.25 27.97
C TYR A 420 -21.38 32.88 27.68
N GLU A 421 -21.91 33.68 28.61
CA GLU A 421 -23.20 34.34 28.43
C GLU A 421 -23.15 35.36 27.29
N GLU A 422 -22.08 36.16 27.23
CA GLU A 422 -21.91 37.17 26.19
C GLU A 422 -21.65 36.55 24.83
N ALA A 423 -20.84 35.48 24.76
CA ALA A 423 -20.62 34.72 23.53
C ALA A 423 -21.92 34.14 22.96
N LEU A 424 -22.83 33.64 23.82
CA LEU A 424 -24.15 33.16 23.38
C LEU A 424 -25.03 34.28 22.82
N ARG A 425 -24.99 35.48 23.42
CA ARG A 425 -25.71 36.66 22.91
C ARG A 425 -25.17 37.10 21.57
N LEU A 426 -23.85 37.25 21.45
CA LEU A 426 -23.20 37.60 20.19
C LEU A 426 -23.52 36.58 19.10
N ASN A 427 -23.48 35.29 19.42
CA ASN A 427 -23.80 34.23 18.46
C ASN A 427 -25.26 34.32 17.94
N ALA A 428 -26.20 34.79 18.76
CA ALA A 428 -27.59 34.99 18.36
C ALA A 428 -27.78 36.20 17.41
N GLU A 429 -26.83 37.13 17.38
CA GLU A 429 -26.85 38.32 16.51
C GLU A 429 -26.08 38.12 15.20
N LEU A 430 -25.27 37.06 15.10
CA LEU A 430 -24.50 36.76 13.90
C LEU A 430 -25.43 36.40 12.73
N SER A 431 -25.25 37.09 11.61
CA SER A 431 -26.01 36.82 10.38
C SER A 431 -25.44 35.67 9.55
N HIS A 432 -24.13 35.39 9.71
CA HIS A 432 -23.39 34.34 9.01
C HIS A 432 -22.33 33.76 9.95
N GLY A 433 -22.11 32.46 9.84
CA GLY A 433 -21.23 31.70 10.72
C GLY A 433 -21.77 31.59 12.14
N GLY A 434 -20.92 31.13 13.05
CA GLY A 434 -21.25 31.04 14.46
C GLY A 434 -20.03 31.03 15.35
N ILE A 435 -20.26 31.28 16.64
CA ILE A 435 -19.27 31.14 17.70
C ILE A 435 -19.37 29.73 18.25
N SER A 436 -18.26 29.01 18.24
CA SER A 436 -18.15 27.67 18.82
C SER A 436 -16.98 27.62 19.79
N ILE A 437 -16.98 26.61 20.66
CA ILE A 437 -15.84 26.30 21.52
C ILE A 437 -15.11 25.11 20.90
N ARG A 438 -13.81 25.26 20.64
CA ARG A 438 -12.96 24.19 20.13
C ARG A 438 -11.67 24.12 20.95
N GLU A 439 -11.12 22.91 21.10
CA GLU A 439 -9.77 22.77 21.62
C GLU A 439 -8.76 23.12 20.52
N VAL A 440 -7.91 24.10 20.81
CA VAL A 440 -6.82 24.54 19.94
C VAL A 440 -5.54 24.51 20.76
N ASN A 441 -4.57 23.67 20.36
CA ASN A 441 -3.31 23.46 21.10
C ASN A 441 -3.47 23.02 22.57
N GLY A 442 -4.53 22.26 22.88
CA GLY A 442 -4.81 21.76 24.24
C GLY A 442 -5.50 22.77 25.16
N GLU A 443 -5.93 23.92 24.62
CA GLU A 443 -6.68 24.93 25.34
C GLU A 443 -8.05 25.14 24.67
N SER A 444 -9.11 25.24 25.46
CA SER A 444 -10.44 25.60 24.97
C SER A 444 -10.44 27.05 24.52
N LYS A 445 -10.73 27.30 23.24
CA LYS A 445 -10.84 28.64 22.65
C LYS A 445 -12.24 28.86 22.08
N PHE A 446 -12.69 30.10 22.14
CA PHE A 446 -13.77 30.56 21.27
C PHE A 446 -13.25 30.70 19.85
N VAL A 447 -13.99 30.16 18.89
CA VAL A 447 -13.69 30.27 17.46
C VAL A 447 -14.89 30.78 16.70
N MET A 448 -14.65 31.67 15.76
CA MET A 448 -15.61 32.01 14.72
C MET A 448 -15.52 30.95 13.63
N VAL A 449 -16.64 30.34 13.24
CA VAL A 449 -16.68 29.22 12.30
C VAL A 449 -17.79 29.35 11.26
N ASP A 450 -17.43 29.03 10.01
CA ASP A 450 -18.35 28.77 8.90
C ASP A 450 -18.23 27.30 8.48
N THR A 451 -19.32 26.74 7.92
CA THR A 451 -19.38 25.34 7.53
C THR A 451 -20.08 25.18 6.19
N PHE A 452 -19.45 24.48 5.24
CA PHE A 452 -19.96 24.31 3.87
C PHE A 452 -20.06 22.84 3.47
N PRO A 453 -21.09 22.40 2.72
CA PRO A 453 -21.05 21.10 2.06
C PRO A 453 -19.91 21.05 1.04
N ARG A 454 -19.03 20.05 1.15
CA ARG A 454 -17.86 19.92 0.24
C ARG A 454 -18.26 19.68 -1.21
N SER A 455 -19.46 19.19 -1.45
CA SER A 455 -19.99 18.95 -2.80
C SER A 455 -20.41 20.23 -3.53
N SER A 456 -20.66 21.32 -2.81
CA SER A 456 -21.19 22.56 -3.38
C SER A 456 -20.31 23.79 -3.17
N VAL A 457 -19.33 23.72 -2.26
CA VAL A 457 -18.43 24.84 -1.99
C VAL A 457 -17.52 25.14 -3.19
N ASP A 458 -17.37 26.42 -3.51
CA ASP A 458 -16.46 26.90 -4.55
C ASP A 458 -15.35 27.83 -4.01
N ALA A 459 -14.46 28.26 -4.90
CA ALA A 459 -13.35 29.14 -4.54
C ALA A 459 -13.81 30.52 -4.02
N GLU A 460 -14.92 31.04 -4.52
CA GLU A 460 -15.45 32.34 -4.13
C GLU A 460 -16.10 32.28 -2.75
N ASP A 461 -16.77 31.18 -2.43
CA ASP A 461 -17.29 30.89 -1.09
C ASP A 461 -16.15 30.81 -0.07
N ILE A 462 -15.08 30.06 -0.37
CA ILE A 462 -13.88 29.99 0.46
C ILE A 462 -13.27 31.38 0.65
N ARG A 463 -13.15 32.16 -0.44
CA ARG A 463 -12.58 33.51 -0.39
C ARG A 463 -13.36 34.42 0.55
N LYS A 464 -14.68 34.44 0.43
CA LYS A 464 -15.58 35.27 1.26
C LYS A 464 -15.51 34.83 2.72
N SER A 465 -15.65 33.53 2.96
CA SER A 465 -15.69 32.98 4.31
C SER A 465 -14.39 33.22 5.07
N VAL A 466 -13.22 32.94 4.47
CA VAL A 466 -11.92 33.19 5.12
C VAL A 466 -11.76 34.66 5.53
N MET A 467 -12.13 35.59 4.66
CA MET A 467 -12.01 37.02 4.96
C MET A 467 -13.01 37.46 6.04
N ALA A 468 -14.23 36.94 6.00
CA ALA A 468 -15.28 37.26 6.98
C ALA A 468 -14.96 36.67 8.36
N VAL A 469 -14.58 35.40 8.42
CA VAL A 469 -14.21 34.70 9.66
C VAL A 469 -13.00 35.35 10.31
N ALA A 470 -11.97 35.74 9.54
CA ALA A 470 -10.84 36.48 10.06
C ALA A 470 -11.27 37.81 10.71
N HIS A 471 -12.11 38.58 10.01
CA HIS A 471 -12.57 39.88 10.50
C HIS A 471 -13.46 39.77 11.73
N HIS A 472 -14.46 38.88 11.71
CA HIS A 472 -15.38 38.70 12.83
C HIS A 472 -14.69 38.10 14.06
N ALA A 473 -13.68 37.25 13.89
CA ALA A 473 -12.94 36.71 15.03
C ALA A 473 -12.30 37.81 15.88
N ASP A 474 -11.73 38.83 15.23
CA ASP A 474 -11.13 39.99 15.90
C ASP A 474 -12.20 40.85 16.60
N GLU A 475 -13.34 41.10 15.95
CA GLU A 475 -14.45 41.85 16.57
C GLU A 475 -15.03 41.12 17.80
N ILE A 476 -15.11 39.79 17.73
CA ILE A 476 -15.59 38.96 18.84
C ILE A 476 -14.58 38.99 19.99
N GLU A 477 -13.27 38.91 19.69
CA GLU A 477 -12.22 39.03 20.71
C GLU A 477 -12.30 40.37 21.46
N GLU A 478 -12.44 41.48 20.73
CA GLU A 478 -12.56 42.82 21.31
C GLU A 478 -13.80 42.94 22.20
N LYS A 479 -14.96 42.44 21.73
CA LYS A 479 -16.22 42.48 22.49
C LYS A 479 -16.18 41.62 23.75
N LEU A 480 -15.55 40.44 23.70
CA LEU A 480 -15.50 39.52 24.83
C LEU A 480 -14.46 39.91 25.88
N THR A 481 -13.26 40.33 25.46
CA THR A 481 -12.13 40.53 26.38
C THR A 481 -11.86 41.99 26.71
N GLY A 482 -12.42 42.93 25.93
CA GLY A 482 -12.10 44.36 26.02
C GLY A 482 -10.64 44.68 25.71
N ARG A 483 -9.89 43.72 25.15
CA ARG A 483 -8.50 43.82 24.73
C ARG A 483 -8.38 43.34 23.29
N ASP A 484 -7.43 43.92 22.57
CA ASP A 484 -7.06 43.49 21.23
C ASP A 484 -5.67 42.84 21.33
N LEU A 485 -5.61 41.52 21.57
CA LEU A 485 -4.37 40.81 21.96
C LEU A 485 -3.56 40.25 20.77
N HIS A 486 -4.09 40.28 19.54
CA HIS A 486 -3.49 39.65 18.36
C HIS A 486 -3.33 40.57 17.14
#